data_AF-A0A087UZD2-F1
#
_entry.id   AF-A0A087UZD2-F1
#
_cell.length_a   1.000
_cell.length_b   1.000
_cell.length_c   1.000
_cell.angle_alpha   90.00
_cell.angle_beta   90.00
_cell.angle_gamma   90.00
#
_symmetry.space_group_name_H-M   'P 1'
#
loop_
_entity.id
_entity.type
_entity.pdbx_description
1 polymer ?
#
loop_
_entity_poly.entity_id
_entity_poly.type
_entity_poly.pdbx_seq_one_letter_code
_entity_poly.pdbx_strand_id
1 'polypeptide(L)'
;MPSSWRIHLLTLCSARVIFIPLFMLCNLQPRYHLPVIFDSDIYYISFITLLGFTNGYFIAVAMVMGIKSVNPLLQEMAGVVLSAFLGGGLMLGAFSSYVSIK
;
A
#
# COMPACT_ATOMS: atom_id res chain seq x y z
N MET A 1 9.21 -17.20 15.35
CA MET A 1 9.59 -15.89 14.75
C MET A 1 9.33 -14.80 15.78
N PRO A 2 10.27 -13.88 16.04
CA PRO A 2 10.10 -12.84 17.05
C PRO A 2 8.95 -11.89 16.68
N SER A 3 8.11 -11.56 17.65
CA SER A 3 6.93 -10.69 17.49
C SER A 3 7.27 -9.31 16.92
N SER A 4 8.47 -8.80 17.23
CA SER A 4 8.95 -7.48 16.79
C SER A 4 8.94 -7.30 15.27
N TRP A 5 9.25 -8.36 14.50
CA TRP A 5 9.29 -8.28 13.03
C TRP A 5 7.92 -8.04 12.41
N ARG A 6 6.86 -8.63 12.98
CA ARG A 6 5.48 -8.46 12.52
C ARG A 6 5.02 -7.01 12.72
N ILE A 7 5.37 -6.43 13.87
CA ILE A 7 5.01 -5.05 14.21
C ILE A 7 5.72 -4.10 13.24
N HIS A 8 7.01 -4.29 12.98
CA HIS A 8 7.75 -3.44 12.04
C HIS A 8 7.15 -3.47 10.63
N LEU A 9 6.73 -4.65 10.14
CA LEU A 9 6.06 -4.77 8.85
C LEU A 9 4.71 -4.05 8.81
N LEU A 10 3.90 -4.17 9.88
CA LEU A 10 2.64 -3.44 9.99
C LEU A 10 2.87 -1.93 9.98
N THR A 11 3.83 -1.44 10.76
CA THR A 11 4.19 -0.02 10.83
C THR A 11 4.63 0.52 9.48
N LEU A 12 5.52 -0.21 8.77
CA LEU A 12 5.98 0.17 7.43
C LEU A 12 4.83 0.15 6.42
N CYS A 13 3.93 -0.84 6.50
CA CYS A 13 2.75 -0.90 5.66
C CYS A 13 1.81 0.30 5.87
N SER A 14 1.57 0.69 7.13
CA SER A 14 0.73 1.84 7.48
C SER A 14 1.37 3.18 7.13
N ALA A 15 2.70 3.31 7.24
CA ALA A 15 3.42 4.53 6.90
C ALA A 15 3.22 4.93 5.43
N ARG A 16 2.88 3.97 4.54
CA ARG A 16 2.62 4.25 3.12
C ARG A 16 1.39 5.12 2.88
N VAL A 17 0.48 5.25 3.84
CA VAL A 17 -0.66 6.17 3.73
C VAL A 17 -0.20 7.62 3.57
N ILE A 18 1.00 7.97 4.06
CA ILE A 18 1.63 9.28 3.89
C ILE A 18 1.89 9.63 2.41
N PHE A 19 2.04 8.63 1.53
CA PHE A 19 2.21 8.90 0.10
C PHE A 19 0.94 9.49 -0.54
N ILE A 20 -0.26 9.25 0.02
CA ILE A 20 -1.52 9.80 -0.50
C ILE A 20 -1.54 11.35 -0.48
N PRO A 21 -1.35 12.02 0.68
CA PRO A 21 -1.28 13.48 0.70
C PRO A 21 -0.05 14.01 -0.04
N LEU A 22 1.09 13.29 -0.03
CA LEU A 22 2.26 13.68 -0.83
C LEU A 22 1.93 13.73 -2.33
N PHE A 23 1.20 12.75 -2.86
CA PHE A 23 0.76 12.78 -4.25
C PHE A 23 -0.24 13.91 -4.51
N MET A 24 -1.18 14.19 -3.60
CA MET A 24 -2.12 15.31 -3.75
C MET A 24 -1.43 16.68 -3.81
N LEU A 25 -0.25 16.81 -3.19
CA LEU A 25 0.59 18.02 -3.22
C LEU A 25 1.52 18.12 -4.44
N CYS A 26 1.69 17.03 -5.21
CA CYS A 26 2.43 17.01 -6.48
C CYS A 26 1.62 17.64 -7.61
N ASN A 27 2.27 17.92 -8.76
CA ASN A 27 1.73 18.62 -9.94
C ASN A 27 0.59 17.93 -10.73
N LEU A 28 -0.47 17.47 -10.05
CA LEU A 28 -1.64 16.85 -10.68
C LEU A 28 -2.66 17.92 -11.13
N GLN A 29 -2.89 18.05 -12.44
CA GLN A 29 -3.96 18.87 -13.01
C GLN A 29 -5.15 18.00 -13.44
N PRO A 30 -6.41 18.48 -13.39
CA PRO A 30 -6.89 19.83 -13.03
C PRO A 30 -7.16 20.00 -11.53
N ARG A 31 -6.88 21.18 -10.95
CA ARG A 31 -7.03 21.49 -9.51
C ARG A 31 -8.06 22.58 -9.27
N TYR A 32 -8.83 22.45 -8.18
CA TYR A 32 -9.73 23.51 -7.72
C TYR A 32 -9.30 24.19 -6.40
N HIS A 33 -8.69 23.49 -5.41
CA HIS A 33 -8.53 24.04 -4.04
C HIS A 33 -7.17 23.84 -3.30
N LEU A 34 -6.13 23.19 -3.87
CA LEU A 34 -4.85 22.94 -3.16
C LEU A 34 -3.62 23.67 -3.77
N PRO A 35 -2.71 24.24 -2.95
CA PRO A 35 -1.47 24.87 -3.42
C PRO A 35 -0.42 23.84 -3.85
N VAL A 36 0.34 24.16 -4.91
CA VAL A 36 1.44 23.31 -5.42
C VAL A 36 2.69 23.54 -4.60
N ILE A 37 3.17 22.50 -3.90
CA ILE A 37 4.45 22.55 -3.18
C ILE A 37 5.56 21.91 -4.03
N PHE A 38 5.22 20.87 -4.80
CA PHE A 38 6.15 20.15 -5.67
C PHE A 38 5.76 20.35 -7.14
N ASP A 39 6.39 21.33 -7.79
CA ASP A 39 6.08 21.72 -9.18
C ASP A 39 6.68 20.75 -10.21
N SER A 40 7.77 20.07 -9.85
CA SER A 40 8.48 19.15 -10.74
C SER A 40 7.92 17.72 -10.68
N ASP A 41 7.66 17.14 -11.85
CA ASP A 41 7.22 15.75 -12.02
C ASP A 41 8.22 14.72 -11.46
N ILE A 42 9.48 15.11 -11.28
CA ILE A 42 10.52 14.26 -10.70
C ILE A 42 10.11 13.79 -9.29
N TYR A 43 9.49 14.66 -8.49
CA TYR A 43 9.02 14.28 -7.16
C TYR A 43 7.92 13.23 -7.23
N TYR A 44 6.95 13.42 -8.12
CA TYR A 44 5.89 12.45 -8.36
C TYR A 44 6.45 11.08 -8.80
N ILE A 45 7.38 11.08 -9.78
CA ILE A 45 8.05 9.86 -10.26
C ILE A 45 8.80 9.17 -9.12
N SER A 46 9.55 9.92 -8.31
CA SER A 46 10.30 9.34 -7.19
C SER A 46 9.38 8.70 -6.14
N PHE A 47 8.27 9.34 -5.80
CA PHE A 47 7.31 8.85 -4.81
C PHE A 47 6.54 7.63 -5.33
N ILE A 48 6.12 7.62 -6.60
CA ILE A 48 5.40 6.47 -7.16
C ILE A 48 6.34 5.26 -7.31
N THR A 49 7.60 5.45 -7.68
CA THR A 49 8.60 4.38 -7.72
C THR A 49 8.85 3.80 -6.32
N LEU A 50 9.05 4.66 -5.31
CA LEU A 50 9.23 4.22 -3.92
C LEU A 50 7.99 3.48 -3.39
N LEU A 51 6.80 4.01 -3.64
CA LEU A 51 5.56 3.36 -3.23
C LEU A 51 5.37 2.00 -3.92
N GLY A 52 5.66 1.91 -5.22
CA GLY A 52 5.57 0.67 -5.99
C GLY A 52 6.53 -0.40 -5.49
N PHE A 53 7.81 -0.03 -5.30
CA PHE A 53 8.84 -0.94 -4.81
C PHE A 53 8.51 -1.47 -3.41
N THR A 54 8.13 -0.57 -2.48
CA THR A 54 7.76 -0.96 -1.12
C THR A 54 6.47 -1.78 -1.07
N ASN A 55 5.49 -1.53 -1.94
CA ASN A 55 4.30 -2.37 -2.06
C ASN A 55 4.62 -3.79 -2.49
N GLY A 56 5.38 -3.96 -3.57
CA GLY A 56 5.75 -5.28 -4.05
C GLY A 56 6.48 -6.09 -2.98
N TYR A 57 7.49 -5.49 -2.34
CA TYR A 57 8.29 -6.16 -1.32
C TYR A 57 7.49 -6.53 -0.06
N PHE A 58 6.76 -5.57 0.54
CA PHE A 58 6.04 -5.83 1.79
C PHE A 58 4.86 -6.78 1.62
N ILE A 59 4.13 -6.72 0.50
CA ILE A 59 3.03 -7.66 0.23
C ILE A 59 3.59 -9.08 0.10
N ALA A 60 4.68 -9.27 -0.65
CA ALA A 60 5.31 -10.57 -0.81
C ALA A 60 5.76 -11.16 0.54
N VAL A 61 6.45 -10.36 1.36
CA VAL A 61 6.88 -10.77 2.70
C VAL A 61 5.67 -11.10 3.59
N ALA A 62 4.64 -10.25 3.62
CA ALA A 62 3.44 -10.46 4.43
C ALA A 62 2.68 -11.74 4.04
N MET A 63 2.52 -12.00 2.73
CA MET A 63 1.88 -13.21 2.21
C MET A 63 2.66 -14.46 2.62
N VAL A 64 3.97 -14.50 2.38
CA VAL A 64 4.82 -15.65 2.72
C VAL A 64 4.80 -15.92 4.22
N MET A 65 4.89 -14.87 5.05
CA MET A 65 4.80 -15.03 6.50
C MET A 65 3.41 -15.49 6.96
N GLY A 66 2.35 -14.96 6.35
CA GLY A 66 0.97 -15.32 6.67
C GLY A 66 0.71 -16.80 6.39
N ILE A 67 1.08 -17.27 5.21
CA ILE A 67 0.93 -18.69 4.82
C ILE A 67 1.77 -19.59 5.74
N LYS A 68 3.02 -19.21 6.04
CA LYS A 68 3.90 -20.00 6.92
C LYS A 68 3.53 -19.94 8.40
N SER A 69 2.55 -19.12 8.79
CA SER A 69 2.11 -19.01 10.19
C SER A 69 1.11 -20.09 10.61
N VAL A 70 0.55 -20.83 9.65
CA VAL A 70 -0.40 -21.93 9.88
C VAL A 70 0.26 -23.30 9.64
N ASN A 71 -0.42 -24.36 10.08
CA ASN A 71 -0.02 -25.75 9.81
C ASN A 71 0.10 -25.99 8.29
N PRO A 72 1.11 -26.73 7.81
CA PRO A 72 1.27 -27.09 6.39
C PRO A 72 -0.01 -27.52 5.67
N LEU A 73 -0.87 -28.31 6.35
CA LEU A 73 -2.13 -28.79 5.77
C LEU A 73 -3.16 -27.69 5.47
N LEU A 74 -3.03 -26.52 6.13
CA LEU A 74 -3.96 -25.39 6.01
C LEU A 74 -3.37 -24.23 5.19
N GLN A 75 -2.15 -24.38 4.65
CA GLN A 75 -1.44 -23.31 3.95
C GLN A 75 -2.16 -22.84 2.69
N GLU A 76 -2.78 -23.77 1.95
CA GLU A 76 -3.55 -23.45 0.76
C GLU A 76 -4.77 -22.57 1.11
N MET A 77 -5.54 -23.00 2.11
CA MET A 77 -6.68 -22.23 2.64
C MET A 77 -6.24 -20.84 3.13
N ALA A 78 -5.12 -20.75 3.86
CA ALA A 78 -4.58 -19.49 4.32
C ALA A 78 -4.18 -18.56 3.16
N GLY A 79 -3.60 -19.09 2.08
CA GLY A 79 -3.29 -18.34 0.87
C GLY A 79 -4.54 -17.76 0.21
N VAL A 80 -5.63 -18.54 0.14
CA VAL A 80 -6.92 -18.07 -0.38
C VAL A 80 -7.47 -16.94 0.49
N VAL A 81 -7.48 -17.10 1.81
CA VAL A 81 -7.97 -16.06 2.73
C VAL A 81 -7.14 -14.78 2.62
N LEU A 82 -5.82 -14.89 2.61
CA LEU A 82 -4.92 -13.73 2.50
C LEU A 82 -5.09 -12.99 1.15
N SER A 83 -5.23 -13.73 0.05
CA SER A 83 -5.48 -13.13 -1.27
C SER A 83 -6.86 -12.47 -1.38
N ALA A 84 -7.88 -13.04 -0.72
CA ALA A 84 -9.19 -12.40 -0.60
C ALA A 84 -9.12 -11.06 0.15
N PHE A 85 -8.39 -10.99 1.27
CA PHE A 85 -8.18 -9.73 2.00
C PHE A 85 -7.39 -8.70 1.17
N LEU A 86 -6.37 -9.13 0.43
CA LEU A 86 -5.64 -8.25 -0.48
C LEU A 86 -6.58 -7.67 -1.55
N GLY A 87 -7.39 -8.53 -2.20
CA GLY A 87 -8.37 -8.11 -3.20
C GLY A 87 -9.42 -7.15 -2.62
N GLY A 88 -9.94 -7.44 -1.43
CA GLY A 88 -10.87 -6.55 -0.73
C GLY A 88 -10.26 -5.19 -0.40
N GLY A 89 -8.99 -5.15 0.04
CA GLY A 89 -8.25 -3.91 0.27
C GLY A 89 -8.07 -3.08 -1.00
N LEU A 90 -7.76 -3.74 -2.13
CA LEU A 90 -7.66 -3.07 -3.44
C LEU A 90 -9.00 -2.48 -3.88
N MET A 91 -10.10 -3.22 -3.68
CA MET A 91 -11.44 -2.75 -4.00
C MET A 91 -11.83 -1.52 -3.16
N LEU A 92 -11.57 -1.55 -1.85
CA LEU A 92 -11.79 -0.40 -0.97
C LEU A 92 -10.93 0.80 -1.36
N GLY A 93 -9.67 0.57 -1.73
CA GLY A 93 -8.77 1.62 -2.22
C GLY A 93 -9.27 2.27 -3.51
N ALA A 94 -9.75 1.47 -4.47
CA ALA A 94 -10.33 1.97 -5.71
C ALA A 94 -11.59 2.81 -5.45
N PHE A 95 -12.46 2.36 -4.54
CA PHE A 95 -13.65 3.10 -4.13
C PHE A 95 -13.28 4.45 -3.49
N SER A 96 -12.31 4.46 -2.57
CA SER A 96 -11.83 5.68 -1.92
C SER A 96 -11.19 6.66 -2.90
N SER A 97 -10.46 6.15 -3.91
CA SER A 97 -9.87 6.97 -4.97
C SER A 97 -10.96 7.67 -5.79
N TYR A 98 -12.00 6.93 -6.18
CA TYR A 98 -13.14 7.49 -6.91
C TYR A 98 -13.85 8.60 -6.11
N VAL A 99 -14.02 8.42 -4.80
CA VAL A 99 -14.57 9.44 -3.90
C VAL A 99 -13.67 10.67 -3.81
N SER A 100 -12.34 10.50 -3.84
CA SER A 100 -11.39 11.62 -3.73
C SER A 100 -11.24 12.45 -5.01
N ILE A 101 -11.55 11.86 -6.17
CA ILE A 101 -11.50 12.50 -7.49
C ILE A 101 -12.77 13.34 -7.76
N LYS A 102 -13.84 13.11 -7.00
CA LYS A 102 -15.16 13.71 -7.20
C LYS A 102 -15.46 14.77 -6.14
#